data_AF-A0A382S363-F1
#
_entry.id   AF-A0A382S363-F1
#
_cell.length_a   1.000
_cell.length_b   1.000
_cell.length_c   1.000
_cell.angle_alpha   90.00
_cell.angle_beta   90.00
_cell.angle_gamma   90.00
#
_symmetry.space_group_name_H-M   'P 1'
#
loop_
_entity.id
_entity.type
_entity.pdbx_description
1 polymer ?
#
loop_
_entity_poly.entity_id
_entity_poly.type
_entity_poly.pdbx_seq_one_letter_code
_entity_poly.pdbx_strand_id
1 'polypeptide(L)' 'MKTSTIEILEEGEHVLGSRTAGQYMVRFYEDGEEQAGTFCQTKEDAEVKARNWENNNRE' A
#
# COMPACT_ATOMS: atom_id res chain seq x y z
N MET A 1 2.89 -16.80 0.08
CA MET A 1 1.58 -16.25 0.59
C MET A 1 1.56 -14.76 0.32
N LYS A 2 0.62 -14.23 -0.49
CA LYS A 2 0.55 -12.77 -0.74
C LYS A 2 -0.16 -12.08 0.40
N THR A 3 0.45 -11.03 0.95
CA THR A 3 -0.13 -10.17 1.99
C THR A 3 0.07 -8.72 1.63
N SER A 4 -0.73 -7.83 2.21
CA SER A 4 -0.60 -6.40 2.01
C SER A 4 -0.81 -5.65 3.31
N THR A 5 -0.11 -4.53 3.46
CA THR A 5 -0.17 -3.69 4.65
C THR A 5 -0.52 -2.28 4.23
N ILE A 6 -1.53 -1.69 4.88
CA ILE A 6 -1.95 -0.30 4.64
C ILE A 6 -1.43 0.54 5.80
N GLU A 7 -0.51 1.43 5.50
CA GLU A 7 0.08 2.40 6.41
C GLU A 7 -0.61 3.75 6.19
N ILE A 8 -1.02 4.43 7.26
CA ILE A 8 -1.64 5.75 7.18
C ILE A 8 -0.52 6.78 7.36
N LEU A 9 -0.35 7.65 6.38
CA LEU A 9 0.60 8.75 6.40
C LEU A 9 -0.08 9.99 6.96
N GLU A 10 0.48 10.56 8.01
CA GLU A 10 -0.06 11.80 8.59
C GLU A 10 0.15 13.00 7.65
N GLU A 11 -0.77 13.97 7.70
CA GLU A 11 -0.68 15.18 6.88
C GLU A 11 0.60 15.97 7.22
N GLY A 12 1.57 15.94 6.30
CA GLY A 12 2.86 16.60 6.46
C GLY A 12 4.04 15.66 6.70
N GLU A 13 3.82 14.34 6.77
CA GLU A 13 4.91 13.36 6.73
C GLU A 13 5.64 13.43 5.38
N HIS A 14 6.97 13.51 5.44
CA HIS A 14 7.83 13.47 4.27
C HIS A 14 8.33 12.04 4.07
N VAL A 15 7.61 11.25 3.29
CA VAL A 15 8.16 9.98 2.80
C VAL A 15 9.08 10.27 1.62
N LEU A 16 10.34 9.84 1.72
CA LEU A 16 11.37 10.01 0.68
C LEU A 16 11.60 11.46 0.23
N GLY A 17 11.45 12.43 1.14
CA GLY A 17 11.76 13.84 0.90
C GLY A 17 10.78 14.58 -0.02
N SER A 18 9.66 13.97 -0.38
CA SER A 18 8.56 14.62 -1.10
C SER A 18 7.30 14.62 -0.24
N ARG A 19 6.47 15.67 -0.36
CA ARG A 19 5.12 15.64 0.20
C ARG A 19 4.40 14.48 -0.47
N THR A 20 4.03 13.47 0.31
CA THR A 20 3.26 12.36 -0.21
C THR A 20 1.95 12.92 -0.74
N ALA A 21 1.68 12.68 -2.03
CA ALA A 21 0.44 13.14 -2.64
C ALA A 21 -0.79 12.41 -2.06
N GLY A 22 -0.57 11.36 -1.26
CA GLY A 22 -1.61 10.56 -0.62
C GLY A 22 -1.37 10.34 0.88
N GLN A 23 -2.48 10.07 1.57
CA GLN A 23 -2.56 9.83 3.02
C GLN A 23 -2.39 8.33 3.37
N TYR A 24 -2.21 7.46 2.40
CA TYR A 24 -2.12 6.01 2.61
C TYR A 24 -0.99 5.42 1.76
N MET A 25 -0.21 4.52 2.33
CA MET A 25 0.81 3.73 1.64
C MET A 25 0.43 2.25 1.76
N VAL A 26 0.23 1.59 0.62
CA VAL A 26 0.00 0.15 0.58
C VAL A 26 1.31 -0.53 0.21
N ARG A 27 1.76 -1.45 1.05
CA ARG A 27 2.91 -2.33 0.77
C ARG A 27 2.42 -3.73 0.45
N PHE A 28 3.00 -4.31 -0.58
CA PHE A 28 2.65 -5.63 -1.10
C PHE A 28 3.79 -6.59 -0.81
N TYR A 29 3.47 -7.67 -0.12
CA TYR A 29 4.39 -8.71 0.25
C TYR A 29 4.00 -10.02 -0.42
N GLU A 30 4.99 -10.77 -0.87
CA GLU A 30 4.83 -12.13 -1.35
C GLU A 30 5.84 -13.02 -0.62
N ASP A 31 5.33 -14.02 0.09
CA ASP A 31 6.17 -14.96 0.85
C ASP A 31 7.04 -14.31 1.95
N GLY A 32 6.60 -13.14 2.43
CA GLY A 32 7.33 -12.36 3.42
C GLY A 32 8.35 -11.38 2.82
N GLU A 33 8.50 -11.35 1.50
CA GLU A 33 9.36 -10.38 0.79
C GLU A 33 8.53 -9.22 0.22
N GLU A 34 9.00 -7.99 0.42
CA GLU A 34 8.36 -6.80 -0.15
C GLU A 34 8.57 -6.82 -1.67
N GLN A 35 7.47 -6.96 -2.42
CA GLN A 35 7.49 -6.98 -3.87
C GLN A 35 7.24 -5.59 -4.45
N ALA A 36 6.33 -4.81 -3.85
CA ALA A 36 5.93 -3.51 -4.37
C ALA A 36 5.28 -2.64 -3.29
N GLY A 37 5.10 -1.36 -3.59
CA GLY A 37 4.29 -0.45 -2.80
C GLY A 37 3.64 0.65 -3.65
N THR A 38 2.48 1.14 -3.23
CA THR A 38 1.76 2.23 -3.90
C THR A 38 1.29 3.27 -2.89
N PHE A 39 1.28 4.53 -3.30
CA PHE A 39 0.68 5.62 -2.53
C PHE A 39 -0.75 5.86 -3.01
N CYS A 40 -1.67 5.95 -2.06
CA CYS A 40 -3.09 6.15 -2.30
C CYS A 40 -3.55 7.42 -1.57
N GLN A 41 -4.42 8.19 -2.22
CA GLN A 41 -4.96 9.41 -1.63
C GLN A 41 -6.08 9.12 -0.64
N THR A 42 -6.85 8.05 -0.88
CA THR A 42 -8.00 7.66 -0.06
C THR A 42 -7.82 6.25 0.47
N LYS A 43 -8.46 5.99 1.62
CA LYS A 43 -8.49 4.65 2.23
C LYS A 43 -9.13 3.61 1.32
N GLU A 44 -10.22 3.98 0.63
CA GLU A 44 -10.93 3.07 -0.28
C GLU A 44 -10.01 2.57 -1.41
N ASP A 45 -9.21 3.45 -2.02
CA ASP A 45 -8.27 3.04 -3.05
C ASP A 45 -7.20 2.10 -2.47
N ALA A 46 -6.69 2.41 -1.28
CA ALA A 46 -5.74 1.56 -0.58
C ALA A 46 -6.30 0.16 -0.28
N GLU A 47 -7.55 0.08 0.19
CA GLU A 47 -8.23 -1.19 0.46
C GLU A 47 -8.49 -1.99 -0.82
N VAL A 48 -8.90 -1.34 -1.91
CA VAL A 48 -9.09 -1.99 -3.21
C VAL A 48 -7.77 -2.58 -3.71
N LYS A 49 -6.66 -1.84 -3.59
CA LYS A 49 -5.33 -2.28 -4.00
C LYS A 49 -4.84 -3.46 -3.17
N ALA A 50 -4.93 -3.37 -1.83
CA ALA A 50 -4.58 -4.46 -0.92
C ALA A 50 -5.38 -5.73 -1.23
N ARG A 51 -6.71 -5.59 -1.32
CA ARG A 51 -7.60 -6.72 -1.61
C ARG A 51 -7.33 -7.34 -2.98
N ASN A 52 -7.02 -6.52 -3.99
CA ASN A 52 -6.66 -7.02 -5.31
C ASN A 52 -5.39 -7.87 -5.24
N TRP A 53 -4.35 -7.41 -4.53
CA TRP A 53 -3.10 -8.15 -4.34
C TRP A 53 -3.31 -9.51 -3.66
N GLU A 54 -4.05 -9.53 -2.55
CA GLU A 54 -4.37 -10.77 -1.83
C GLU A 54 -5.19 -11.74 -2.70
N ASN A 55 -6.10 -11.21 -3.52
CA ASN A 55 -6.95 -12.03 -4.39
C ASN A 55 -6.23 -12.50 -5.66
N ASN A 56 -5.24 -11.75 -6.15
CA ASN A 56 -4.36 -12.13 -7.27
C ASN A 56 -3.42 -13.30 -6.88
N ASN A 57 -3.42 -13.75 -5.62
CA ASN A 57 -2.72 -14.97 -5.20
C ASN A 57 -3.45 -16.27 -5.61
N ARG A 58 -4.60 -16.16 -6.28
CA ARG A 58 -5.54 -17.26 -6.48
C ARG A 58 -5.60 -17.78 -7.92
N GLU A 59 -4.66 -17.36 -8.77
CA GLU A 59 -4.54 -17.79 -10.18
C GLU A 59 -3.33 -18.70 -10.40
#